data_AF-A0A7X6PZJ6-F1
#
_entry.id   AF-A0A7X6PZJ6-F1
#
_cell.length_a   1.000
_cell.length_b   1.000
_cell.length_c   1.000
_cell.angle_alpha   90.00
_cell.angle_beta   90.00
_cell.angle_gamma   90.00
#
_symmetry.space_group_name_H-M   'P 1'
#
loop_
_entity.id
_entity.type
_entity.pdbx_description
1 polymer ?
#
loop_
_entity_poly.entity_id
_entity_poly.type
_entity_poly.pdbx_seq_one_letter_code
_entity_poly.pdbx_strand_id
1 'polypeptide(L)'
;DTEAAAMMGISIPKTMLISFALGGLLAGIVAVLLAVSLGSASAELGDNITLMCLAILFLAGIGNLKGGLICAVFMGVVEGLVMGYLPPDWTKAFAFSVILVVLLFKPEGIFGPQH
;
A
#
# COMPACT_ATOMS: atom_id res chain seq x y z
N ASP A 1 -6.08 -19.24 -4.31
CA ASP A 1 -6.68 -19.95 -5.46
C ASP A 1 -8.18 -20.10 -5.34
N THR A 2 -8.90 -19.65 -6.36
CA THR A 2 -10.37 -19.79 -6.46
C THR A 2 -10.80 -21.25 -6.60
N GLU A 3 -10.01 -22.08 -7.28
CA GLU A 3 -10.30 -23.52 -7.46
C GLU A 3 -10.15 -24.31 -6.14
N ALA A 4 -9.08 -24.07 -5.37
CA ALA A 4 -8.92 -24.69 -4.05
C ALA A 4 -9.98 -24.20 -3.04
N ALA A 5 -10.36 -22.92 -3.09
CA ALA A 5 -11.42 -22.36 -2.23
C ALA A 5 -12.81 -22.92 -2.56
N ALA A 6 -13.10 -23.19 -3.84
CA ALA A 6 -14.34 -23.86 -4.26
C ALA A 6 -14.42 -25.30 -3.76
N MET A 7 -13.30 -26.04 -3.76
CA MET A 7 -13.23 -27.39 -3.19
C MET A 7 -13.38 -27.42 -1.66
N MET A 8 -13.06 -26.32 -0.98
CA MET A 8 -13.26 -26.15 0.47
C MET A 8 -14.67 -25.67 0.86
N GLY A 9 -15.61 -25.56 -0.09
CA GLY A 9 -16.99 -25.15 0.17
C GLY A 9 -17.16 -23.66 0.46
N ILE A 10 -16.14 -22.83 0.21
CA ILE A 10 -16.18 -21.39 0.44
C ILE A 10 -16.83 -20.71 -0.76
N SER A 11 -17.87 -19.92 -0.49
CA SER A 11 -18.48 -19.07 -1.51
C SER A 11 -17.56 -17.90 -1.86
N ILE A 12 -16.74 -18.09 -2.90
CA ILE A 12 -15.86 -17.08 -3.53
C ILE A 12 -16.50 -15.68 -3.60
N PRO A 13 -17.74 -15.51 -4.13
CA PRO A 13 -18.33 -14.18 -4.25
C PRO A 13 -18.56 -13.49 -2.90
N LYS A 14 -18.89 -14.24 -1.83
CA LYS A 14 -19.09 -13.65 -0.49
C LYS A 14 -17.76 -13.24 0.13
N THR A 15 -16.74 -14.08 0.05
CA THR A 15 -15.40 -13.77 0.62
C THR A 15 -14.75 -12.59 -0.09
N MET A 16 -14.90 -12.49 -1.42
CA MET A 16 -14.42 -11.34 -2.20
C MET A 16 -15.16 -10.06 -1.81
N LEU A 17 -16.49 -10.11 -1.70
CA LEU A 17 -17.30 -8.96 -1.29
C LEU A 17 -16.93 -8.47 0.11
N ILE A 18 -16.77 -9.39 1.07
CA ILE A 18 -16.38 -9.05 2.45
C ILE A 18 -14.98 -8.40 2.47
N SER A 19 -14.01 -8.98 1.74
CA SER A 19 -12.65 -8.43 1.68
C SER A 19 -12.61 -7.04 1.06
N PHE A 20 -13.36 -6.83 -0.02
CA PHE A 20 -13.48 -5.53 -0.68
C PHE A 20 -14.19 -4.51 0.21
N ALA A 21 -15.30 -4.89 0.85
CA ALA A 21 -16.04 -4.03 1.76
C ALA A 21 -15.16 -3.61 2.96
N LEU A 22 -14.39 -4.54 3.53
CA LEU A 22 -13.50 -4.26 4.65
C LEU A 22 -12.34 -3.33 4.23
N GLY A 23 -11.73 -3.58 3.07
CA GLY A 23 -10.69 -2.72 2.50
C GLY A 23 -11.19 -1.31 2.19
N GLY A 24 -12.37 -1.19 1.56
CA GLY A 24 -13.00 0.08 1.26
C GLY A 24 -13.38 0.88 2.51
N LEU A 25 -13.87 0.20 3.55
CA LEU A 25 -14.20 0.84 4.84
C LEU A 25 -12.93 1.39 5.51
N LEU A 26 -11.86 0.59 5.56
CA LEU A 26 -10.57 1.04 6.10
C LEU A 26 -9.98 2.21 5.31
N ALA A 27 -10.01 2.13 3.97
CA ALA A 27 -9.56 3.21 3.10
C ALA A 27 -10.37 4.50 3.30
N GLY A 28 -11.69 4.38 3.47
CA GLY A 28 -12.57 5.50 3.76
C GLY A 28 -12.25 6.18 5.10
N ILE A 29 -12.02 5.41 6.15
CA ILE A 29 -11.62 5.95 7.46
C ILE A 29 -10.29 6.70 7.34
N VAL A 30 -9.30 6.12 6.65
CA VAL A 30 -7.99 6.77 6.44
C VAL A 30 -8.14 8.08 5.66
N ALA A 31 -8.93 8.10 4.59
CA ALA A 31 -9.16 9.31 3.79
C ALA A 31 -9.78 10.44 4.63
N VAL A 32 -10.77 10.14 5.47
CA VAL A 32 -11.39 11.14 6.35
C VAL A 32 -10.40 11.64 7.40
N LEU A 33 -9.62 10.74 8.02
CA LEU A 33 -8.60 11.12 9.00
C LEU A 33 -7.54 12.05 8.40
N LEU A 34 -7.08 11.77 7.19
CA LEU A 34 -6.10 12.61 6.49
C LEU A 34 -6.70 13.97 6.11
N ALA A 35 -7.94 13.98 5.61
CA ALA A 35 -8.63 15.22 5.26
C ALA A 35 -8.80 16.16 6.48
N VAL A 36 -9.12 15.59 7.65
CA VAL A 36 -9.22 16.35 8.90
C VAL A 36 -7.85 16.82 9.40
N SER A 37 -6.82 15.97 9.31
CA SER A 37 -5.49 16.27 9.85
C SER A 37 -4.78 17.40 9.10
N LEU A 38 -4.93 17.46 7.78
CA LEU A 38 -4.27 18.49 6.96
C LEU A 38 -5.16 19.72 6.73
N GLY A 39 -6.45 19.68 7.11
CA GLY A 39 -7.40 20.79 6.97
C GLY A 39 -7.75 21.17 5.52
N SER A 40 -7.09 20.57 4.53
CA SER A 40 -7.35 20.77 3.11
C SER A 40 -7.20 19.45 2.35
N ALA A 41 -8.24 19.06 1.62
CA ALA A 41 -8.16 18.01 0.62
C ALA A 41 -7.66 18.62 -0.70
N SER A 42 -6.34 18.72 -0.87
CA SER A 42 -5.74 19.12 -2.14
C SER A 42 -5.57 17.91 -3.07
N ALA A 43 -5.69 18.13 -4.38
CA ALA A 43 -5.43 17.07 -5.36
C ALA A 43 -3.99 16.53 -5.26
N GLU A 44 -3.05 17.38 -4.84
CA GLU A 44 -1.66 17.02 -4.61
C GLU A 44 -1.48 15.97 -3.51
N LEU A 45 -2.32 15.97 -2.47
CA LEU A 45 -2.27 14.93 -1.43
C LEU A 45 -2.57 13.54 -2.00
N GLY A 46 -3.56 13.45 -2.90
CA GLY A 46 -3.91 12.19 -3.57
C GLY A 46 -2.77 11.67 -4.46
N ASP A 47 -2.07 12.56 -5.15
CA ASP A 47 -0.91 12.20 -5.97
C ASP A 47 0.23 11.61 -5.12
N ASN A 48 0.57 12.28 -4.01
CA ASN A 48 1.60 11.79 -3.08
C ASN A 48 1.24 10.42 -2.47
N ILE A 49 0.00 10.24 -2.01
CA ILE A 49 -0.46 8.96 -1.44
C ILE A 49 -0.42 7.85 -2.49
N THR A 50 -0.79 8.16 -3.74
CA THR A 50 -0.78 7.17 -4.84
C THR A 50 0.63 6.69 -5.13
N LEU A 51 1.60 7.61 -5.20
CA LEU A 51 3.02 7.28 -5.38
C LEU A 51 3.55 6.42 -4.22
N MET A 52 3.18 6.74 -2.98
CA MET A 52 3.57 5.96 -1.81
C MET A 52 2.97 4.55 -1.84
N CYS A 53 1.67 4.43 -2.15
CA CYS A 53 1.00 3.14 -2.33
C CYS A 53 1.66 2.29 -3.42
N LEU A 54 2.07 2.92 -4.52
CA LEU A 54 2.79 2.26 -5.60
C LEU A 54 4.16 1.74 -5.13
N ALA A 55 4.91 2.56 -4.37
CA ALA A 55 6.18 2.14 -3.78
C ALA A 55 6.00 0.94 -2.84
N ILE A 56 4.98 0.95 -1.98
CA ILE A 56 4.65 -0.18 -1.09
C ILE A 56 4.30 -1.43 -1.90
N LEU A 57 3.48 -1.31 -2.94
CA LEU A 57 3.05 -2.42 -3.78
C LEU A 57 4.24 -3.11 -4.44
N PHE A 58 5.17 -2.33 -5.01
CA PHE A 58 6.38 -2.88 -5.60
C PHE A 58 7.29 -3.51 -4.55
N LEU A 59 7.47 -2.87 -3.39
CA LEU A 59 8.32 -3.37 -2.32
C LEU A 59 7.79 -4.69 -1.75
N ALA A 60 6.48 -4.82 -1.61
CA ALA A 60 5.81 -6.01 -1.12
C ALA A 60 5.83 -7.18 -2.12
N GLY A 61 5.56 -6.91 -3.39
CA GLY A 61 5.32 -7.92 -4.41
C GLY A 61 3.84 -8.29 -4.55
N ILE A 62 3.42 -8.64 -5.77
CA ILE A 62 2.01 -8.92 -6.11
C ILE A 62 1.60 -10.26 -5.47
N GLY A 63 0.52 -10.25 -4.66
CA GLY A 63 -0.10 -11.47 -4.13
C GLY A 63 0.31 -11.85 -2.70
N ASN A 64 1.27 -11.17 -2.06
CA ASN A 64 1.64 -11.44 -0.67
C ASN A 64 1.02 -10.42 0.30
N LEU A 65 -0.12 -10.78 0.90
CA LEU A 65 -0.82 -9.91 1.86
C LEU A 65 0.01 -9.61 3.11
N LYS A 66 0.77 -10.61 3.63
CA LYS A 66 1.60 -10.45 4.82
C LYS A 66 2.81 -9.54 4.55
N GLY A 67 3.45 -9.71 3.39
CA GLY A 67 4.50 -8.83 2.91
C GLY A 67 4.00 -7.40 2.75
N GLY A 68 2.84 -7.23 2.09
CA GLY A 68 2.18 -5.92 1.92
C GLY A 68 1.97 -5.16 3.22
N LEU A 69 1.49 -5.84 4.27
CA LEU A 69 1.28 -5.20 5.57
C LEU A 69 2.58 -4.72 6.21
N ILE A 70 3.63 -5.54 6.20
CA ILE A 70 4.94 -5.19 6.78
C ILE A 70 5.54 -4.01 6.02
N CYS A 71 5.50 -4.06 4.69
CA CYS A 71 6.02 -3.02 3.81
C CYS A 71 5.25 -1.71 3.99
N ALA A 72 3.91 -1.75 4.12
CA ALA A 72 3.09 -0.57 4.34
C ALA A 72 3.43 0.12 5.67
N VAL A 73 3.58 -0.66 6.75
CA VAL A 73 3.94 -0.11 8.07
C VAL A 73 5.35 0.48 8.04
N PHE A 74 6.32 -0.24 7.47
CA PHE A 74 7.70 0.24 7.36
C PHE A 74 7.76 1.54 6.56
N MET A 75 7.12 1.57 5.39
CA MET A 75 7.12 2.74 4.51
C MET A 75 6.40 3.93 5.16
N GLY A 76 5.28 3.70 5.86
CA GLY A 76 4.58 4.76 6.61
C GLY A 76 5.41 5.36 7.73
N VAL A 77 6.18 4.55 8.47
CA VAL A 77 7.09 5.07 9.50
C VAL A 77 8.23 5.88 8.88
N VAL A 78 8.83 5.36 7.81
CA VAL A 78 9.93 6.04 7.11
C VAL A 78 9.45 7.36 6.51
N GLU A 79 8.30 7.39 5.86
CA GLU A 79 7.72 8.64 5.33
C GLU A 79 7.42 9.64 6.45
N GLY A 80 6.80 9.20 7.55
CA GLY A 80 6.53 10.08 8.70
C GLY A 80 7.81 10.71 9.27
N LEU A 81 8.92 9.97 9.28
CA LEU A 81 10.23 10.50 9.66
C LEU A 81 10.80 11.48 8.62
N VAL A 82 10.65 11.19 7.33
CA VAL A 82 11.09 12.08 6.24
C VAL A 82 10.32 13.39 6.28
N MET A 83 9.00 13.37 6.46
CA MET A 83 8.18 14.59 6.61
C MET A 83 8.53 15.40 7.86
N GLY A 84 9.01 14.74 8.93
CA GLY A 84 9.41 15.41 10.17
C GLY A 84 10.79 16.06 10.11
N TYR A 85 11.72 15.55 9.29
CA TYR A 85 13.11 16.01 9.23
C TYR A 85 13.48 16.75 7.93
N LEU A 86 12.76 16.55 6.82
CA LEU A 86 13.07 17.10 5.51
C LEU A 86 11.92 17.94 4.92
N PRO A 87 12.20 18.85 3.97
CA PRO A 87 11.16 19.56 3.22
C PRO A 87 10.24 18.58 2.48
N PRO A 88 8.93 18.89 2.36
CA PRO A 88 7.93 17.98 1.77
C PRO A 88 8.24 17.54 0.32
N ASP A 89 9.02 18.32 -0.43
CA ASP A 89 9.47 17.93 -1.78
C ASP A 89 10.34 16.66 -1.81
N TRP A 90 11.04 16.37 -0.71
CA TRP A 90 11.91 15.19 -0.62
C TRP A 90 11.13 13.89 -0.45
N THR A 91 9.86 13.95 -0.02
CA THR A 91 9.00 12.78 0.11
C THR A 91 8.79 12.09 -1.23
N LYS A 92 8.55 12.86 -2.30
CA LYS A 92 8.39 12.34 -3.67
C LYS A 92 9.68 11.68 -4.15
N ALA A 93 10.81 12.35 -3.96
CA ALA A 93 12.13 11.83 -4.35
C ALA A 93 12.46 10.51 -3.63
N PHE A 94 12.11 10.42 -2.34
CA PHE A 94 12.32 9.21 -1.56
C PHE A 94 11.48 8.04 -2.10
N ALA A 95 10.18 8.24 -2.32
CA ALA A 95 9.28 7.23 -2.87
C ALA A 95 9.77 6.71 -4.24
N PHE A 96 10.20 7.61 -5.14
CA PHE A 96 10.80 7.22 -6.41
C PHE A 96 12.11 6.43 -6.24
N SER A 97 12.97 6.83 -5.30
CA SER A 97 14.21 6.09 -5.03
C SER A 97 13.92 4.68 -4.55
N VAL A 98 12.90 4.51 -3.70
CA VAL A 98 12.49 3.20 -3.19
C VAL A 98 12.00 2.31 -4.32
N ILE A 99 11.16 2.82 -5.23
CA ILE A 99 10.72 2.09 -6.42
C ILE A 99 11.93 1.65 -7.26
N LEU A 100 12.86 2.57 -7.53
CA LEU A 100 14.05 2.29 -8.33
C LEU A 100 14.94 1.22 -7.69
N VAL A 101 15.19 1.32 -6.38
CA VAL A 101 15.94 0.33 -5.61
C VAL A 101 15.25 -1.03 -5.66
N VAL A 102 13.94 -1.09 -5.44
CA VAL A 102 13.19 -2.35 -5.48
C VAL A 102 13.26 -3.00 -6.85
N LEU A 103 13.05 -2.24 -7.92
CA LEU A 103 13.16 -2.75 -9.29
C LEU A 103 14.57 -3.27 -9.60
N LEU A 104 15.62 -2.63 -9.05
CA LEU A 104 17.00 -3.02 -9.27
C LEU A 104 17.38 -4.31 -8.52
N PHE A 105 16.91 -4.48 -7.29
CA PHE A 105 17.26 -5.64 -6.46
C PHE A 105 16.37 -6.87 -6.71
N LYS A 106 15.07 -6.67 -6.96
CA LYS A 106 14.12 -7.77 -7.16
C LYS A 106 12.83 -7.26 -7.83
N PRO A 107 12.72 -7.29 -9.16
CA PRO A 107 11.58 -6.70 -9.90
C PRO A 107 10.22 -7.35 -9.60
N GLU A 108 10.21 -8.54 -8.98
CA GLU A 108 8.99 -9.23 -8.52
C GLU A 108 8.60 -8.93 -7.05
N GLY A 109 9.37 -8.08 -6.34
CA GLY A 109 9.14 -7.72 -4.94
C GLY A 109 9.89 -8.60 -3.93
N ILE A 110 10.01 -8.11 -2.67
CA ILE A 110 10.79 -8.79 -1.61
C ILE A 110 10.16 -10.14 -1.27
N PHE A 111 8.83 -10.18 -1.16
CA PHE A 111 8.05 -11.37 -0.84
C PHE A 111 7.44 -11.97 -2.11
N GLY A 112 8.30 -12.50 -2.98
CA GLY A 112 7.90 -13.25 -4.18
C GLY A 112 6.90 -14.40 -3.90
N PRO A 113 6.21 -14.86 -4.95
CA PRO A 113 4.92 -15.56 -4.87
C PRO A 113 4.94 -16.78 -3.93
N GLN A 114 4.05 -16.78 -2.95
CA GLN A 114 3.65 -18.02 -2.27
C GLN A 114 2.73 -18.76 -3.24
N HIS A 115 3.25 -19.84 -3.83
CA HIS A 115 2.43 -20.88 -4.48
C HIS A 115 1.34 -21.40 -3.56
#